data_AF-A0A969NJT3-F1
#
_entry.id   AF-A0A969NJT3-F1
#
_cell.length_a   1.000
_cell.length_b   1.000
_cell.length_c   1.000
_cell.angle_alpha   90.00
_cell.angle_beta   90.00
_cell.angle_gamma   90.00
#
_symmetry.space_group_name_H-M   'P 1'
#
loop_
_entity.id
_entity.type
_entity.pdbx_description
1 polymer ?
#
loop_
_entity_poly.entity_id
_entity_poly.type
_entity_poly.pdbx_seq_one_letter_code
_entity_poly.pdbx_strand_id
1 'polypeptide(L)'
;MERCKVEQHERRLNCLSNSKDCANTYAWFKQQSEADIKVKYSQSLVEALDALEMQPDPEIYFDVVPWEVLAAIEQDYWLMSVPDRFLRSIGSLLYTEIATPTISSSYQVATERLNLPTSAKRYWHLQAQPRVQLVHQILEDIARLVETQPSDDVWKILWGIRPTKIDDDSCPCCYSASHTSRRKSRTT
;
A
#
# COMPACT_ATOMS: atom_id res chain seq x y z
N MET A 1 23.92 1.88 13.07
CA MET A 1 22.63 1.76 12.35
C MET A 1 22.26 3.02 11.57
N GLU A 2 22.54 4.23 12.06
CA GLU A 2 22.18 5.48 11.36
C GLU A 2 23.01 5.75 10.09
N ARG A 3 24.31 5.41 10.07
CA ARG A 3 25.17 5.59 8.87
C ARG A 3 24.75 4.76 7.65
N CYS A 4 24.15 3.58 7.86
CA CYS A 4 23.68 2.71 6.78
C CYS A 4 22.39 3.25 6.12
N LYS A 5 21.57 3.99 6.89
CA LYS A 5 20.37 4.68 6.37
C LYS A 5 20.72 5.84 5.45
N VAL A 6 21.85 6.52 5.69
CA VAL A 6 22.32 7.68 4.90
C VAL A 6 22.93 7.23 3.57
N GLU A 7 23.78 6.19 3.56
CA GLU A 7 24.34 5.65 2.30
C GLU A 7 23.27 5.02 1.39
N GLN A 8 22.24 4.38 1.96
CA GLN A 8 21.07 3.92 1.19
C GLN A 8 20.21 5.09 0.66
N HIS A 9 20.24 6.23 1.35
CA HIS A 9 19.56 7.47 0.93
C HIS A 9 20.26 8.18 -0.23
N GLU A 10 21.59 8.08 -0.31
CA GLU A 10 22.38 8.66 -1.41
C GLU A 10 22.31 7.81 -2.68
N ARG A 11 22.26 6.47 -2.56
CA ARG A 11 21.98 5.59 -3.71
C ARG A 11 20.54 5.76 -4.24
N ARG A 12 19.57 6.06 -3.36
CA ARG A 12 18.18 6.43 -3.70
C ARG A 12 18.08 7.64 -4.63
N LEU A 13 18.96 8.62 -4.49
CA LEU A 13 18.99 9.81 -5.33
C LEU A 13 19.53 9.50 -6.73
N ASN A 14 20.55 8.65 -6.85
CA ASN A 14 21.21 8.38 -8.14
C ASN A 14 20.37 7.53 -9.13
N CYS A 15 19.44 6.70 -8.67
CA CYS A 15 18.56 5.92 -9.56
C CYS A 15 17.37 6.75 -10.07
N LEU A 16 16.92 7.76 -9.31
CA LEU A 16 15.82 8.66 -9.68
C LEU A 16 16.31 9.96 -10.35
N SER A 17 17.62 10.29 -10.25
CA SER A 17 18.20 11.54 -10.74
C SER A 17 18.34 11.66 -12.25
N ASN A 18 18.11 10.58 -13.02
CA ASN A 18 18.20 10.65 -14.47
C ASN A 18 16.99 11.31 -15.14
N SER A 19 15.89 11.56 -14.40
CA SER A 19 14.93 12.60 -14.77
C SER A 19 14.49 13.37 -13.52
N LYS A 20 14.58 14.71 -13.55
CA LYS A 20 14.12 15.59 -12.46
C LYS A 20 12.64 15.35 -12.10
N ASP A 21 11.87 14.78 -13.03
CA ASP A 21 10.47 14.48 -12.88
C ASP A 21 10.21 13.34 -11.87
N CYS A 22 11.04 12.28 -11.83
CA CYS A 22 10.81 11.16 -10.92
C CYS A 22 11.02 11.52 -9.45
N ALA A 23 12.02 12.35 -9.15
CA ALA A 23 12.27 12.82 -7.78
C ALA A 23 11.14 13.75 -7.29
N ASN A 24 10.59 14.59 -8.17
CA ASN A 24 9.47 15.47 -7.86
C ASN A 24 8.17 14.69 -7.68
N THR A 25 7.89 13.71 -8.55
CA THR A 25 6.73 12.82 -8.41
C THR A 25 6.81 12.02 -7.10
N TYR A 26 7.98 11.47 -6.75
CA TYR A 26 8.16 10.77 -5.47
C TYR A 26 7.98 11.69 -4.24
N ALA A 27 8.56 12.90 -4.26
CA ALA A 27 8.41 13.87 -3.19
C ALA A 27 6.95 14.30 -3.03
N TRP A 28 6.25 14.52 -4.14
CA TRP A 28 4.82 14.82 -4.16
C TRP A 28 3.97 13.64 -3.63
N PHE A 29 4.25 12.41 -4.07
CA PHE A 29 3.61 11.18 -3.55
C PHE A 29 3.79 11.06 -2.04
N LYS A 30 4.99 11.32 -1.55
CA LYS A 30 5.29 11.32 -0.12
C LYS A 30 4.49 12.39 0.61
N GLN A 31 4.37 13.59 0.05
CA GLN A 31 3.60 14.70 0.60
C GLN A 31 2.09 14.44 0.62
N GLN A 32 1.53 13.75 -0.37
CA GLN A 32 0.14 13.28 -0.33
C GLN A 32 -0.08 12.14 0.69
N SER A 33 0.98 11.37 0.96
CA SER A 33 1.00 10.34 2.00
C SER A 33 1.27 10.88 3.40
N GLU A 34 1.54 12.19 3.57
CA GLU A 34 1.99 12.81 4.83
C GLU A 34 0.84 13.14 5.81
N ALA A 35 1.08 12.70 7.04
CA ALA A 35 0.54 13.06 8.35
C ALA A 35 -0.95 13.43 8.50
N ASP A 36 -1.41 14.60 8.05
CA ASP A 36 -2.67 15.19 8.56
C ASP A 36 -3.93 14.40 8.18
N ILE A 37 -3.93 13.80 6.99
CA ILE A 37 -5.04 12.97 6.53
C ILE A 37 -5.00 11.60 7.23
N LYS A 38 -3.80 11.03 7.41
CA LYS A 38 -3.62 9.75 8.14
C LYS A 38 -3.95 9.88 9.63
N VAL A 39 -3.63 11.02 10.25
CA VAL A 39 -4.00 11.33 11.63
C VAL A 39 -5.53 11.37 11.75
N LYS A 40 -6.24 12.03 10.81
CA LYS A 40 -7.71 12.04 10.81
C LYS A 40 -8.33 10.65 10.62
N TYR A 41 -7.81 9.83 9.71
CA TYR A 41 -8.33 8.47 9.49
C TYR A 41 -8.03 7.52 10.64
N SER A 42 -6.81 7.56 11.19
CA SER A 42 -6.43 6.74 12.35
C SER A 42 -7.20 7.15 13.60
N GLN A 43 -7.36 8.45 13.86
CA GLN A 43 -8.22 8.95 14.95
C GLN A 43 -9.66 8.50 14.77
N SER A 44 -10.22 8.63 13.57
CA SER A 44 -11.59 8.17 13.31
C SER A 44 -11.75 6.66 13.46
N LEU A 45 -10.72 5.86 13.19
CA LEU A 45 -10.73 4.42 13.42
C LEU A 45 -10.72 4.10 14.92
N VAL A 46 -9.87 4.80 15.69
CA VAL A 46 -9.83 4.64 17.16
C VAL A 46 -11.18 5.01 17.78
N GLU A 47 -11.78 6.13 17.38
CA GLU A 47 -13.14 6.52 17.79
C GLU A 47 -14.19 5.46 17.45
N ALA A 48 -14.05 4.81 16.28
CA ALA A 48 -14.96 3.75 15.85
C ALA A 48 -14.80 2.47 16.66
N LEU A 49 -13.56 2.08 16.98
CA LEU A 49 -13.26 0.90 17.79
C LEU A 49 -13.72 1.10 19.25
N ASP A 50 -13.44 2.25 19.84
CA ASP A 50 -13.88 2.59 21.20
C ASP A 50 -15.41 2.54 21.34
N ALA A 51 -16.13 3.06 20.33
CA ALA A 51 -17.58 3.01 20.29
C ALA A 51 -18.17 1.60 20.15
N LEU A 52 -17.36 0.63 19.74
CA LEU A 52 -17.71 -0.78 19.66
C LEU A 52 -17.12 -1.59 20.82
N GLU A 53 -16.58 -0.91 21.84
CA GLU A 53 -15.91 -1.52 23.00
C GLU A 53 -14.72 -2.42 22.59
N MET A 54 -14.06 -2.06 21.48
CA MET A 54 -12.89 -2.75 20.95
C MET A 54 -11.59 -2.03 21.33
N GLN A 55 -10.54 -2.81 21.60
CA GLN A 55 -9.20 -2.28 21.88
C GLN A 55 -8.54 -1.74 20.60
N PRO A 56 -7.97 -0.51 20.61
CA PRO A 56 -7.34 0.11 19.45
C PRO A 56 -5.84 -0.18 19.32
N ASP A 57 -5.24 -0.88 20.29
CA ASP A 57 -3.81 -1.16 20.29
C ASP A 57 -3.39 -1.95 19.03
N PRO A 58 -2.28 -1.57 18.37
CA PRO A 58 -1.74 -2.35 17.27
C PRO A 58 -1.54 -3.80 17.69
N GLU A 59 -1.71 -4.72 16.74
CA GLU A 59 -1.40 -6.15 16.92
C GLU A 59 -2.32 -6.94 17.87
N ILE A 60 -3.20 -6.28 18.63
CA ILE A 60 -4.07 -6.93 19.63
C ILE A 60 -4.99 -8.03 19.04
N TYR A 61 -5.25 -7.96 17.73
CA TYR A 61 -6.08 -8.93 17.00
C TYR A 61 -5.30 -9.83 16.04
N PHE A 62 -3.95 -9.90 16.12
CA PHE A 62 -3.16 -10.73 15.19
C PHE A 62 -3.54 -12.22 15.19
N ASP A 63 -3.97 -12.75 16.33
CA ASP A 63 -4.39 -14.16 16.43
C ASP A 63 -5.71 -14.46 15.71
N VAL A 64 -6.52 -13.43 15.40
CA VAL A 64 -7.84 -13.59 14.76
C VAL A 64 -7.89 -13.01 13.34
N VAL A 65 -6.95 -12.14 12.98
CA VAL A 65 -6.87 -11.55 11.65
C VAL A 65 -6.36 -12.61 10.66
N PRO A 66 -7.05 -12.84 9.53
CA PRO A 66 -6.56 -13.75 8.50
C PRO A 66 -5.16 -13.34 8.03
N TRP A 67 -4.25 -14.30 7.86
CA TRP A 67 -2.87 -14.03 7.47
C TRP A 67 -2.79 -13.30 6.12
N GLU A 68 -3.79 -13.45 5.25
CA GLU A 68 -3.90 -12.75 3.97
C GLU A 68 -3.99 -11.23 4.15
N VAL A 69 -4.64 -10.76 5.22
CA VAL A 69 -4.73 -9.33 5.55
C VAL A 69 -3.34 -8.80 5.94
N LEU A 70 -2.60 -9.56 6.75
CA LEU A 70 -1.23 -9.21 7.14
C LEU A 70 -0.29 -9.21 5.92
N ALA A 71 -0.41 -10.21 5.05
CA ALA A 71 0.36 -10.29 3.81
C ALA A 71 0.07 -9.12 2.87
N ALA A 72 -1.20 -8.68 2.77
CA ALA A 72 -1.57 -7.52 1.97
C ALA A 72 -0.96 -6.21 2.52
N ILE A 73 -0.98 -6.01 3.84
CA ILE A 73 -0.37 -4.83 4.49
C ILE A 73 1.15 -4.82 4.26
N GLU A 74 1.80 -5.97 4.41
CA GLU A 74 3.24 -6.12 4.15
C GLU A 74 3.59 -5.87 2.68
N GLN A 75 2.76 -6.33 1.75
CA GLN A 75 2.94 -6.08 0.33
C GLN A 75 2.92 -4.57 0.02
N ASP A 76 1.97 -3.82 0.58
CA ASP A 76 1.90 -2.36 0.40
C ASP A 76 3.16 -1.69 0.96
N TYR A 77 3.59 -2.07 2.16
CA TYR A 77 4.83 -1.58 2.75
C TYR A 77 6.05 -1.88 1.87
N TRP A 78 6.12 -3.08 1.32
CA TRP A 78 7.25 -3.51 0.49
C TRP A 78 7.30 -2.80 -0.86
N LEU A 79 6.15 -2.53 -1.47
CA LEU A 79 6.05 -1.72 -2.69
C LEU A 79 6.53 -0.28 -2.44
N MET A 80 6.23 0.28 -1.28
CA MET A 80 6.60 1.65 -0.92
C MET A 80 8.04 1.79 -0.42
N SER A 81 8.64 0.74 0.14
CA SER A 81 9.95 0.80 0.78
C SER A 81 11.12 0.50 -0.16
N VAL A 82 10.89 -0.25 -1.25
CA VAL A 82 11.92 -0.66 -2.22
C VAL A 82 11.96 0.31 -3.42
N PRO A 83 13.08 1.02 -3.68
CA PRO A 83 13.18 2.01 -4.75
C PRO A 83 12.82 1.47 -6.15
N ASP A 84 13.25 0.25 -6.47
CA ASP A 84 13.00 -0.39 -7.77
C ASP A 84 11.51 -0.74 -7.99
N ARG A 85 10.69 -0.62 -6.95
CA ARG A 85 9.24 -0.85 -6.98
C ARG A 85 8.44 0.44 -7.08
N PHE A 86 9.10 1.60 -7.21
CA PHE A 86 8.43 2.90 -7.28
C PHE A 86 7.28 2.92 -8.29
N LEU A 87 7.51 2.51 -9.54
CA LEU A 87 6.45 2.46 -10.56
C LEU A 87 5.29 1.52 -10.17
N ARG A 88 5.58 0.41 -9.49
CA ARG A 88 4.54 -0.48 -8.96
C ARG A 88 3.77 0.20 -7.81
N SER A 89 4.43 0.94 -6.92
CA SER A 89 3.76 1.68 -5.85
C SER A 89 2.79 2.74 -6.37
N ILE A 90 3.09 3.37 -7.52
CA ILE A 90 2.19 4.31 -8.19
C ILE A 90 0.89 3.62 -8.61
N GLY A 91 1.01 2.46 -9.26
CA GLY A 91 -0.15 1.65 -9.65
C GLY A 91 -0.98 1.18 -8.46
N SER A 92 -0.31 0.73 -7.39
CA SER A 92 -0.95 0.30 -6.15
C SER A 92 -1.72 1.45 -5.50
N LEU A 93 -1.13 2.65 -5.42
CA LEU A 93 -1.83 3.82 -4.89
C LEU A 93 -3.04 4.18 -5.75
N LEU A 94 -2.87 4.27 -7.07
CA LEU A 94 -3.98 4.59 -7.98
C LEU A 94 -5.15 3.62 -7.77
N TYR A 95 -4.86 2.33 -7.68
CA TYR A 95 -5.87 1.31 -7.40
C TYR A 95 -6.56 1.55 -6.05
N THR A 96 -5.80 1.74 -4.97
CA THR A 96 -6.34 1.97 -3.63
C THR A 96 -7.21 3.22 -3.58
N GLU A 97 -6.80 4.31 -4.23
CA GLU A 97 -7.56 5.57 -4.28
C GLU A 97 -8.90 5.42 -5.02
N ILE A 98 -8.96 4.57 -6.04
CA ILE A 98 -10.20 4.30 -6.80
C ILE A 98 -11.08 3.27 -6.08
N ALA A 99 -10.48 2.22 -5.50
CA ALA A 99 -11.19 1.09 -4.93
C ALA A 99 -11.74 1.38 -3.52
N THR A 100 -10.99 2.11 -2.69
CA THR A 100 -11.36 2.36 -1.27
C THR A 100 -12.73 3.00 -1.11
N PRO A 101 -13.12 4.04 -1.89
CA PRO A 101 -14.46 4.62 -1.79
C PRO A 101 -15.57 3.62 -2.11
N THR A 102 -15.36 2.79 -3.14
CA THR A 102 -16.33 1.77 -3.56
C THR A 102 -16.51 0.71 -2.49
N ILE A 103 -15.41 0.19 -1.94
CA ILE A 103 -15.44 -0.80 -0.85
C ILE A 103 -16.10 -0.20 0.40
N SER A 104 -15.71 1.02 0.76
CA SER A 104 -16.21 1.70 1.97
C SER A 104 -17.69 2.07 1.89
N SER A 105 -18.21 2.31 0.69
CA SER A 105 -19.66 2.53 0.50
C SER A 105 -20.50 1.31 0.92
N SER A 106 -19.97 0.10 0.70
CA SER A 106 -20.63 -1.14 1.14
C SER A 106 -20.64 -1.25 2.67
N TYR A 107 -19.53 -0.90 3.30
CA TYR A 107 -19.44 -0.87 4.77
C TYR A 107 -20.32 0.23 5.38
N GLN A 108 -20.42 1.39 4.75
CA GLN A 108 -21.35 2.45 5.17
C GLN A 108 -22.80 1.93 5.20
N VAL A 109 -23.25 1.20 4.18
CA VAL A 109 -24.59 0.60 4.18
C VAL A 109 -24.73 -0.45 5.29
N ALA A 110 -23.68 -1.24 5.55
CA ALA A 110 -23.69 -2.23 6.62
C ALA A 110 -23.80 -1.58 8.01
N THR A 111 -23.07 -0.50 8.26
CA THR A 111 -23.11 0.20 9.55
C THR A 111 -24.47 0.84 9.82
N GLU A 112 -25.17 1.30 8.78
CA GLU A 112 -26.56 1.75 8.87
C GLU A 112 -27.51 0.61 9.25
N ARG A 113 -27.41 -0.54 8.58
CA ARG A 113 -28.27 -1.71 8.85
C ARG A 113 -28.09 -2.28 10.25
N LEU A 114 -26.87 -2.24 10.77
CA LEU A 114 -26.54 -2.70 12.10
C LEU A 114 -26.83 -1.66 13.20
N ASN A 115 -27.35 -0.47 12.84
CA ASN A 115 -27.61 0.63 13.76
C ASN A 115 -26.39 0.98 14.64
N LEU A 116 -25.19 0.99 14.04
CA LEU A 116 -23.97 1.29 14.78
C LEU A 116 -23.96 2.75 15.30
N PRO A 117 -23.18 3.06 16.35
CA PRO A 117 -23.01 4.42 16.83
C PRO A 117 -22.46 5.37 15.76
N THR A 118 -22.79 6.67 15.86
CA THR A 118 -22.36 7.69 14.89
C THR A 118 -20.83 7.74 14.72
N SER A 119 -20.07 7.56 15.79
CA SER A 119 -18.60 7.48 15.77
C SER A 119 -18.09 6.29 14.94
N ALA A 120 -18.72 5.12 15.09
CA ALA A 120 -18.40 3.93 14.29
C ALA A 120 -18.77 4.09 12.81
N LYS A 121 -19.88 4.76 12.51
CA LYS A 121 -20.28 5.08 11.13
C LYS A 121 -19.30 6.04 10.46
N ARG A 122 -18.84 7.06 11.19
CA ARG A 122 -18.01 8.16 10.67
C ARG A 122 -16.77 7.68 9.93
N TYR A 123 -16.08 6.66 10.44
CA TYR A 123 -14.89 6.09 9.79
C TYR A 123 -15.17 5.65 8.35
N TRP A 124 -16.25 4.90 8.15
CA TRP A 124 -16.65 4.41 6.82
C TRP A 124 -17.17 5.53 5.92
N HIS A 125 -17.88 6.51 6.47
CA HIS A 125 -18.31 7.69 5.71
C HIS A 125 -17.13 8.50 5.17
N LEU A 126 -16.06 8.67 5.95
CA LEU A 126 -14.87 9.39 5.51
C LEU A 126 -14.13 8.64 4.41
N GLN A 127 -14.09 7.31 4.46
CA GLN A 127 -13.43 6.48 3.45
C GLN A 127 -14.26 6.33 2.17
N ALA A 128 -15.59 6.44 2.26
CA ALA A 128 -16.50 6.37 1.10
C ALA A 128 -16.48 7.62 0.21
N GLN A 129 -15.87 8.72 0.67
CA GLN A 129 -15.77 9.95 -0.12
C GLN A 129 -14.68 9.80 -1.20
N PRO A 130 -15.02 9.94 -2.48
CA PRO A 130 -14.05 9.80 -3.56
C PRO A 130 -13.06 10.98 -3.55
N ARG A 131 -11.76 10.67 -3.60
CA ARG A 131 -10.69 11.67 -3.72
C ARG A 131 -10.38 11.98 -5.18
N VAL A 132 -11.38 12.50 -5.90
CA VAL A 132 -11.33 12.72 -7.35
C VAL A 132 -10.13 13.56 -7.77
N GLN A 133 -9.84 14.66 -7.06
CA GLN A 133 -8.72 15.54 -7.39
C GLN A 133 -7.37 14.82 -7.27
N LEU A 134 -7.21 13.98 -6.25
CA LEU A 134 -6.00 13.18 -6.07
C LEU A 134 -5.84 12.14 -7.19
N VAL A 135 -6.93 11.45 -7.55
CA VAL A 135 -6.92 10.48 -8.66
C VAL A 135 -6.55 11.14 -9.99
N HIS A 136 -7.14 12.30 -10.29
CA HIS A 136 -6.80 13.07 -11.49
C HIS A 136 -5.32 13.44 -11.52
N GLN A 137 -4.79 13.92 -10.38
CA GLN A 137 -3.39 14.29 -10.30
C GLN A 137 -2.44 13.10 -10.49
N ILE A 138 -2.75 11.94 -9.88
CA ILE A 138 -1.99 10.70 -10.09
C ILE A 138 -2.01 10.30 -11.57
N LEU A 139 -3.15 10.40 -12.25
CA LEU A 139 -3.26 10.07 -13.68
C LEU A 139 -2.42 11.02 -14.56
N GLU A 140 -2.42 12.32 -14.26
CA GLU A 140 -1.57 13.28 -14.96
C GLU A 140 -0.07 13.00 -14.74
N ASP A 141 0.32 12.63 -13.52
CA ASP A 141 1.71 12.24 -13.23
C ASP A 141 2.10 10.96 -13.97
N ILE A 142 1.21 9.97 -14.04
CA ILE A 142 1.43 8.75 -14.84
C ILE A 142 1.57 9.10 -16.32
N ALA A 143 0.73 9.97 -16.87
CA ALA A 143 0.82 10.39 -18.27
C ALA A 143 2.19 11.03 -18.57
N ARG A 144 2.68 11.91 -17.69
CA ARG A 144 4.03 12.50 -17.80
C ARG A 144 5.15 11.45 -17.72
N LEU A 145 5.00 10.45 -16.84
CA LEU A 145 5.97 9.35 -16.74
C LEU A 145 5.99 8.50 -18.01
N VAL A 146 4.83 8.23 -18.61
CA VAL A 146 4.71 7.46 -19.87
C VAL A 146 5.42 8.18 -21.02
N GLU A 147 5.36 9.51 -21.05
CA GLU A 147 6.03 10.32 -22.09
C GLU A 147 7.56 10.36 -21.94
N THR A 148 8.07 10.22 -20.71
CA THR A 148 9.48 10.45 -20.39
C THR A 148 10.29 9.17 -20.17
N GLN A 149 9.64 8.04 -19.89
CA GLN A 149 10.30 6.77 -19.57
C GLN A 149 10.23 5.75 -20.72
N PRO A 150 11.18 4.80 -20.80
CA PRO A 150 11.08 3.68 -21.73
C PRO A 150 9.79 2.88 -21.52
N SER A 151 9.13 2.49 -22.61
CA SER A 151 7.86 1.75 -22.59
C SER A 151 7.89 0.52 -21.69
N ASP A 152 9.02 -0.19 -21.65
CA ASP A 152 9.19 -1.45 -20.91
C ASP A 152 9.13 -1.26 -19.39
N ASP A 153 9.57 -0.10 -18.89
CA ASP A 153 9.52 0.21 -17.45
C ASP A 153 8.14 0.69 -17.01
N VAL A 154 7.44 1.44 -17.86
CA VAL A 154 6.12 2.02 -17.57
C VAL A 154 5.06 0.94 -17.31
N TRP A 155 5.17 -0.23 -17.96
CA TRP A 155 4.28 -1.38 -17.71
C TRP A 155 4.30 -1.87 -16.25
N LYS A 156 5.36 -1.57 -15.48
CA LYS A 156 5.43 -1.88 -14.04
C LYS A 156 4.33 -1.18 -13.24
N ILE A 157 3.76 -0.08 -13.73
CA ILE A 157 2.60 0.57 -13.10
C ILE A 157 1.39 -0.38 -13.09
N LEU A 158 1.13 -1.08 -14.19
CA LEU A 158 0.00 -2.02 -14.27
C LEU A 158 0.19 -3.21 -13.32
N TRP A 159 1.43 -3.61 -13.04
CA TRP A 159 1.71 -4.65 -12.04
C TRP A 159 1.38 -4.23 -10.62
N GLY A 160 1.36 -2.93 -10.33
CA GLY A 160 0.90 -2.39 -9.05
C GLY A 160 -0.63 -2.36 -8.91
N ILE A 161 -1.35 -2.14 -10.02
CA ILE A 161 -2.83 -2.09 -10.03
C ILE A 161 -3.42 -3.47 -9.75
N ARG A 162 -2.76 -4.53 -10.23
CA ARG A 162 -3.17 -5.89 -9.95
C ARG A 162 -2.77 -6.19 -8.50
N PRO A 163 -3.71 -6.38 -7.55
CA PRO A 163 -3.36 -7.03 -6.30
C PRO A 163 -2.85 -8.41 -6.71
N THR A 164 -1.55 -8.58 -6.71
CA THR A 164 -0.94 -9.83 -7.13
C THR A 164 -1.50 -10.92 -6.22
N LYS A 165 -1.96 -12.04 -6.82
CA LYS A 165 -1.67 -13.33 -6.18
C LYS A 165 -0.20 -13.26 -5.85
N ILE A 166 0.17 -13.35 -4.57
CA ILE A 166 1.57 -13.39 -4.09
C ILE A 166 2.41 -14.01 -5.20
N ASP A 167 3.27 -13.21 -5.84
CA ASP A 167 4.05 -13.69 -6.97
C ASP A 167 4.84 -14.91 -6.46
N ASP A 168 4.52 -16.10 -6.97
CA ASP A 168 5.13 -17.39 -6.54
C ASP A 168 6.67 -17.32 -6.59
N ASP A 169 7.23 -16.40 -7.38
CA ASP A 169 8.66 -16.25 -7.60
C ASP A 169 9.36 -15.23 -6.66
N SER A 170 8.63 -14.52 -5.78
CA SER A 170 9.20 -13.38 -5.03
C SER A 170 9.10 -13.43 -3.50
N CYS A 171 8.55 -14.48 -2.87
CA CYS A 171 8.62 -14.62 -1.40
C CYS A 171 10.03 -15.11 -1.03
N PRO A 172 10.85 -14.34 -0.28
CA PRO A 172 12.14 -14.82 0.24
C PRO A 172 11.99 -16.06 1.13
N CYS A 173 10.79 -16.19 1.70
CA CYS A 173 10.24 -17.25 2.53
C CYS A 173 10.04 -18.59 1.79
N CYS A 174 9.71 -18.57 0.49
CA CYS A 174 9.43 -19.78 -0.30
C CYS A 174 10.73 -20.48 -0.77
N TYR A 175 11.86 -19.77 -0.79
CA TYR A 175 13.15 -20.33 -1.23
C TYR A 175 13.75 -21.31 -0.20
N SER A 176 13.43 -21.17 1.08
CA SER A 176 13.95 -22.04 2.14
C SER A 176 13.14 -23.34 2.32
N ALA A 177 11.86 -23.35 1.95
CA ALA A 177 10.97 -24.51 2.09
C ALA A 177 11.18 -25.55 0.96
N SER A 178 11.61 -25.13 -0.23
CA SER A 178 11.77 -26.01 -1.40
C SER A 178 13.13 -26.74 -1.43
N HIS A 179 14.15 -26.24 -0.72
CA HIS A 179 15.49 -26.84 -0.72
C HIS A 179 15.73 -27.91 0.37
N THR A 180 14.89 -28.00 1.39
CA THR A 180 15.02 -29.02 2.46
C THR A 180 14.36 -30.35 2.10
N SER A 181 13.39 -30.36 1.17
CA SER A 181 12.72 -31.59 0.72
C SER A 181 13.53 -32.36 -0.36
N ARG A 182 14.28 -31.66 -1.21
CA ARG A 182 14.99 -32.30 -2.36
C ARG A 182 16.31 -32.99 -2.02
N ARG A 183 16.81 -32.92 -0.78
CA ARG A 183 18.12 -33.49 -0.39
C ARG A 183 18.07 -34.88 0.25
N LYS A 184 16.89 -35.48 0.45
CA LYS A 184 16.75 -36.78 1.15
C LYS A 184 16.45 -38.00 0.28
N SER A 185 16.36 -37.89 -1.05
CA SER A 185 15.97 -39.01 -1.92
C SER A 185 17.00 -39.45 -2.96
N ARG A 186 18.29 -39.18 -2.75
CA ARG A 186 19.34 -39.62 -3.69
C ARG A 186 20.58 -40.18 -2.98
N THR A 187 20.37 -41.23 -2.20
CA THR A 187 21.40 -42.19 -1.80
C THR A 187 20.73 -43.44 -1.22
N THR A 188 20.49 -44.45 -2.06
CA THR A 188 20.75 -45.88 -1.83
C THR A 188 20.33 -46.67 -3.06
#